data_AF-A0A8U0IFC9-F1
#
_entry.id   AF-A0A8U0IFC9-F1
#
_cell.length_a   1.000
_cell.length_b   1.000
_cell.length_c   1.000
_cell.angle_alpha   90.00
_cell.angle_beta   90.00
_cell.angle_gamma   90.00
#
_symmetry.space_group_name_H-M   'P 1'
#
loop_
_entity.id
_entity.type
_entity.pdbx_description
1 polymer ?
#
loop_
_entity_poly.entity_id
_entity_poly.type
_entity_poly.pdbx_seq_one_letter_code
_entity_poly.pdbx_strand_id
1 'polypeptide(L)'
;MVSKAFFRGSKYLVEDNDGRHDYLRLNGERFLHALATAGQEVVALPVEADDQKSAYLKTLVKLNEGYFSAREFEADAKGKYLKHDERAERRFRIKTAERLSDLVDDLHAVLSAHDALVDAAVEHVEATESGDDSRRKREAVRAKLLDCTDRAVSGGWYATVESYYYSLSPGELVAEDRERRKQRIEGTEESRGIRELLGKPHFQRLAERDLRRIRHVNRESPGSDSRIWKRLFDEYNWYLGRERDPSVAAGEASKSKG
;
A
#
# COMPACT_ATOMS: atom_id res chain seq x y z
N MET A 1 -10.94 -10.75 11.76
CA MET A 1 -9.60 -10.41 12.27
C MET A 1 -8.70 -11.56 11.92
N VAL A 2 -7.72 -11.37 11.03
CA VAL A 2 -6.89 -12.47 10.54
C VAL A 2 -5.95 -12.98 11.64
N SER A 3 -5.93 -14.29 11.84
CA SER A 3 -5.15 -14.96 12.87
C SER A 3 -3.65 -14.90 12.62
N LYS A 4 -2.86 -14.62 13.67
CA LYS A 4 -1.38 -14.73 13.64
C LYS A 4 -0.87 -16.13 13.24
N ALA A 5 -1.75 -17.13 13.17
CA ALA A 5 -1.44 -18.48 12.73
C ALA A 5 -0.85 -18.54 11.30
N PHE A 6 -1.19 -17.60 10.41
CA PHE A 6 -0.61 -17.54 9.06
C PHE A 6 0.92 -17.36 9.07
N PHE A 7 1.44 -16.64 10.06
CA PHE A 7 2.87 -16.42 10.21
C PHE A 7 3.64 -17.61 10.80
N ARG A 8 2.93 -18.69 11.18
CA ARG A 8 3.54 -19.88 11.79
C ARG A 8 3.69 -21.07 10.84
N GLY A 9 3.32 -20.93 9.56
CA GLY A 9 3.49 -21.99 8.55
C GLY A 9 2.61 -23.23 8.79
N SER A 10 1.30 -23.04 8.92
CA SER A 10 0.36 -24.12 9.19
C SER A 10 0.26 -25.12 8.03
N LYS A 11 0.18 -26.43 8.35
CA LYS A 11 0.00 -27.54 7.40
C LYS A 11 -1.36 -27.53 6.69
N TYR A 12 -2.28 -26.67 7.14
CA TYR A 12 -3.64 -26.55 6.62
C TYR A 12 -3.83 -25.34 5.69
N LEU A 13 -2.73 -24.70 5.28
CA LEU A 13 -2.79 -23.58 4.34
C LEU A 13 -3.10 -24.12 2.94
N VAL A 14 -4.11 -23.55 2.31
CA VAL A 14 -4.45 -23.79 0.90
C VAL A 14 -4.05 -22.56 0.10
N GLU A 15 -3.27 -22.75 -0.96
CA GLU A 15 -2.93 -21.71 -1.93
C GLU A 15 -4.09 -21.50 -2.91
N ASP A 16 -4.44 -20.25 -3.17
CA ASP A 16 -5.53 -19.82 -4.05
C ASP A 16 -5.11 -18.51 -4.74
N ASN A 17 -5.81 -18.12 -5.80
CA ASN A 17 -5.50 -16.92 -6.58
C ASN A 17 -6.80 -16.20 -6.97
N ASP A 18 -6.83 -14.89 -6.79
CA ASP A 18 -8.05 -14.10 -7.01
C ASP A 18 -8.14 -13.48 -8.43
N GLY A 19 -7.29 -13.95 -9.34
CA GLY A 19 -7.05 -13.42 -10.68
C GLY A 19 -5.93 -12.37 -10.76
N ARG A 20 -5.40 -11.90 -9.62
CA ARG A 20 -4.28 -10.93 -9.57
C ARG A 20 -3.19 -11.31 -8.58
N HIS A 21 -3.55 -11.76 -7.39
CA HIS A 21 -2.59 -12.07 -6.34
C HIS A 21 -2.85 -13.45 -5.73
N ASP A 22 -1.75 -14.13 -5.43
CA ASP A 22 -1.77 -15.38 -4.67
C ASP A 22 -2.07 -15.08 -3.20
N TYR A 23 -2.93 -15.91 -2.62
CA TYR A 23 -3.28 -15.83 -1.20
C TYR A 23 -3.44 -17.22 -0.59
N LEU A 24 -3.26 -17.27 0.73
CA LEU A 24 -3.38 -18.46 1.54
C LEU A 24 -4.72 -18.46 2.27
N ARG A 25 -5.30 -19.65 2.46
CA ARG A 25 -6.53 -19.84 3.23
C ARG A 25 -6.30 -20.73 4.44
N LEU A 26 -6.81 -20.32 5.60
CA LEU A 26 -6.81 -21.10 6.84
C LEU A 26 -8.14 -20.87 7.57
N ASN A 27 -8.91 -21.93 7.81
CA ASN A 27 -10.19 -21.86 8.53
C ASN A 27 -11.16 -20.79 7.98
N GLY A 28 -11.19 -20.60 6.66
CA GLY A 28 -12.04 -19.60 6.00
C GLY A 28 -11.44 -18.19 5.95
N GLU A 29 -10.37 -17.91 6.68
CA GLU A 29 -9.63 -16.65 6.57
C GLU A 29 -8.72 -16.66 5.34
N ARG A 30 -8.49 -15.49 4.75
CA ARG A 30 -7.63 -15.28 3.57
C ARG A 30 -6.47 -14.37 3.94
N PHE A 31 -5.27 -14.68 3.46
CA PHE A 31 -4.09 -13.87 3.68
C PHE A 31 -3.19 -13.82 2.45
N LEU A 32 -2.83 -12.64 1.97
CA LEU A 32 -1.94 -12.46 0.82
C LEU A 32 -0.63 -13.22 1.04
N HIS A 33 -0.22 -13.98 0.02
CA HIS A 33 0.98 -14.83 0.09
C HIS A 33 2.24 -14.00 0.37
N ALA A 34 2.37 -12.83 -0.26
CA ALA A 34 3.47 -11.90 -0.04
C ALA A 34 3.58 -11.45 1.42
N LEU A 35 2.44 -11.13 2.05
CA LEU A 35 2.39 -10.70 3.45
C LEU A 35 2.64 -11.87 4.41
N ALA A 36 2.13 -13.06 4.10
CA ALA A 36 2.39 -14.26 4.90
C ALA A 36 3.89 -14.55 4.92
N THR A 37 4.52 -14.54 3.74
CA THR A 37 5.96 -14.78 3.58
C THR A 37 6.77 -13.76 4.38
N ALA A 38 6.49 -12.46 4.21
CA ALA A 38 7.18 -11.40 4.96
C ALA A 38 7.03 -11.59 6.48
N GLY A 39 5.83 -11.91 6.96
CA GLY A 39 5.62 -12.10 8.39
C GLY A 39 6.25 -13.38 8.95
N GLN A 40 6.28 -14.49 8.18
CA GLN A 40 7.00 -15.71 8.57
C GLN A 40 8.50 -15.45 8.71
N GLU A 41 9.07 -14.70 7.77
CA GLU A 41 10.47 -14.30 7.83
C GLU A 41 10.77 -13.43 9.06
N VAL A 42 9.91 -12.45 9.37
CA VAL A 42 10.06 -11.61 10.57
C VAL A 42 9.95 -12.41 11.86
N VAL A 43 9.03 -13.39 11.92
CA VAL A 43 8.92 -14.30 13.08
C VAL A 43 10.20 -15.14 13.24
N ALA A 44 10.76 -15.62 12.14
CA ALA A 44 11.96 -16.45 12.13
C ALA A 44 13.26 -15.67 12.38
N LEU A 45 13.23 -14.33 12.36
CA LEU A 45 14.43 -13.53 12.62
C LEU A 45 15.00 -13.84 14.02
N PRO A 46 16.30 -14.15 14.15
CA PRO A 46 16.95 -14.48 15.42
C PRO A 46 17.32 -13.21 16.19
N VAL A 47 16.34 -12.38 16.51
CA VAL A 47 16.49 -11.15 17.30
C VAL A 47 15.42 -11.06 18.38
N GLU A 48 15.81 -10.67 19.59
CA GLU A 48 14.89 -10.50 20.73
C GLU A 48 14.23 -9.11 20.69
N ALA A 49 13.26 -8.95 19.78
CA ALA A 49 12.53 -7.71 19.54
C ALA A 49 11.02 -7.98 19.42
N ASP A 50 10.44 -8.69 20.38
CA ASP A 50 9.08 -9.25 20.28
C ASP A 50 7.98 -8.18 20.13
N ASP A 51 8.16 -7.03 20.76
CA ASP A 51 7.22 -5.90 20.64
C ASP A 51 7.27 -5.27 19.25
N GLN A 52 8.46 -5.02 18.71
CA GLN A 52 8.66 -4.45 17.38
C GLN A 52 8.25 -5.44 16.28
N LYS A 53 8.56 -6.73 16.43
CA LYS A 53 8.05 -7.79 15.57
C LYS A 53 6.52 -7.80 15.61
N SER A 54 5.93 -7.76 16.81
CA SER A 54 4.47 -7.74 16.97
C SER A 54 3.83 -6.50 16.34
N ALA A 55 4.46 -5.33 16.44
CA ALA A 55 4.01 -4.09 15.80
C ALA A 55 4.05 -4.21 14.27
N TYR A 56 5.15 -4.71 13.72
CA TYR A 56 5.29 -4.95 12.28
C TYR A 56 4.26 -5.97 11.77
N LEU A 57 4.07 -7.11 12.46
CA LEU A 57 3.08 -8.10 12.05
C LEU A 57 1.65 -7.55 12.09
N LYS A 58 1.33 -6.61 12.99
CA LYS A 58 0.02 -5.93 13.00
C LYS A 58 -0.18 -5.06 11.76
N THR A 59 0.87 -4.39 11.25
CA THR A 59 0.74 -3.61 10.02
C THR A 59 0.51 -4.51 8.81
N LEU A 60 1.17 -5.68 8.74
CA LEU A 60 0.89 -6.68 7.69
C LEU A 60 -0.55 -7.18 7.73
N VAL A 61 -1.11 -7.44 8.92
CA VAL A 61 -2.52 -7.82 9.06
C VAL A 61 -3.44 -6.70 8.57
N LYS A 62 -3.14 -5.45 8.90
CA LYS A 62 -3.92 -4.29 8.44
C LYS A 62 -3.89 -4.16 6.91
N LEU A 63 -2.71 -4.30 6.29
CA LEU A 63 -2.58 -4.29 4.83
C LEU A 63 -3.41 -5.41 4.18
N ASN A 64 -3.40 -6.60 4.77
CA ASN A 64 -4.18 -7.72 4.27
C ASN A 64 -5.69 -7.46 4.29
N GLU A 65 -6.19 -7.00 5.45
CA GLU A 65 -7.61 -6.63 5.61
C GLU A 65 -7.98 -5.49 4.65
N GLY A 66 -7.10 -4.51 4.48
CA GLY A 66 -7.23 -3.42 3.52
C GLY A 66 -7.35 -3.90 2.07
N TYR A 67 -6.48 -4.82 1.65
CA TYR A 67 -6.49 -5.40 0.31
C TYR A 67 -7.81 -6.11 0.02
N PHE A 68 -8.23 -7.06 0.86
CA PHE A 68 -9.47 -7.80 0.60
C PHE A 68 -10.70 -6.90 0.66
N SER A 69 -10.71 -5.89 1.55
CA SER A 69 -11.76 -4.87 1.57
C SER A 69 -11.81 -4.05 0.27
N ALA A 70 -10.65 -3.71 -0.29
CA ALA A 70 -10.56 -3.00 -1.57
C ALA A 70 -11.01 -3.87 -2.75
N ARG A 71 -10.72 -5.17 -2.72
CA ARG A 71 -11.19 -6.12 -3.75
C ARG A 71 -12.70 -6.31 -3.72
N GLU A 72 -13.29 -6.40 -2.53
CA GLU A 72 -14.75 -6.41 -2.36
C GLU A 72 -15.38 -5.09 -2.82
N PHE A 73 -14.76 -3.96 -2.49
CA PHE A 73 -15.19 -2.64 -2.98
C PHE A 73 -15.13 -2.53 -4.51
N GLU A 74 -14.05 -3.01 -5.11
CA GLU A 74 -13.87 -3.04 -6.56
C GLU A 74 -14.91 -3.95 -7.24
N ALA A 75 -15.17 -5.14 -6.68
CA ALA A 75 -16.19 -6.05 -7.19
C ALA A 75 -17.60 -5.46 -7.10
N ASP A 76 -17.91 -4.72 -6.02
CA ASP A 76 -19.20 -4.02 -5.87
C ASP A 76 -19.35 -2.84 -6.84
N ALA A 77 -18.24 -2.19 -7.20
CA ALA A 77 -18.22 -1.13 -8.21
C ALA A 77 -18.41 -1.69 -9.62
N LYS A 78 -17.86 -2.88 -9.91
CA LYS A 78 -18.08 -3.61 -11.16
C LYS A 78 -19.54 -4.01 -11.31
N GLY A 79 -20.22 -3.37 -12.27
CA GLY A 79 -21.65 -3.59 -12.56
C GLY A 79 -22.58 -2.45 -12.09
N LYS A 80 -22.09 -1.51 -11.28
CA LYS A 80 -22.84 -0.29 -10.92
C LYS A 80 -22.46 0.85 -11.85
N TYR A 81 -23.19 1.00 -12.95
CA TYR A 81 -23.00 2.14 -13.84
C TYR A 81 -23.74 3.36 -13.31
N LEU A 82 -23.04 4.21 -12.55
CA LEU A 82 -23.60 5.42 -11.92
C LEU A 82 -23.80 6.60 -12.90
N LYS A 83 -23.66 6.37 -14.22
CA LYS A 83 -23.73 7.43 -15.26
C LYS A 83 -24.99 8.29 -15.20
N HIS A 84 -26.08 7.77 -14.65
CA HIS A 84 -27.36 8.47 -14.57
C HIS A 84 -27.67 9.02 -13.17
N ASP A 85 -26.81 8.82 -12.17
CA ASP A 85 -26.95 9.37 -10.81
C ASP A 85 -25.66 10.10 -10.39
N GLU A 86 -25.61 11.39 -10.70
CA GLU A 86 -24.49 12.28 -10.35
C GLU A 86 -24.21 12.31 -8.83
N ARG A 87 -25.23 12.15 -7.99
CA ARG A 87 -25.05 12.17 -6.53
C ARG A 87 -24.39 10.89 -6.05
N ALA A 88 -24.79 9.75 -6.60
CA ALA A 88 -24.15 8.46 -6.31
C ALA A 88 -22.70 8.45 -6.79
N GLU A 89 -22.43 8.90 -8.01
CA GLU A 89 -21.07 9.00 -8.57
C GLU A 89 -20.17 9.90 -7.72
N ARG A 90 -20.68 11.07 -7.30
CA ARG A 90 -19.92 11.98 -6.42
C ARG A 90 -19.60 11.34 -5.07
N ARG A 91 -20.56 10.66 -4.44
CA ARG A 91 -20.33 9.95 -3.16
C ARG A 91 -19.30 8.83 -3.31
N PHE A 92 -19.39 8.07 -4.40
CA PHE A 92 -18.45 7.01 -4.70
C PHE A 92 -17.01 7.53 -4.83
N ARG A 93 -16.81 8.62 -5.58
CA ARG A 93 -15.49 9.24 -5.74
C ARG A 93 -14.93 9.80 -4.44
N ILE A 94 -15.77 10.45 -3.61
CA ILE A 94 -15.35 10.94 -2.29
C ILE A 94 -14.88 9.76 -1.43
N LYS A 95 -15.70 8.71 -1.32
CA LYS A 95 -15.33 7.51 -0.55
C LYS A 95 -14.04 6.87 -1.06
N THR A 96 -13.84 6.81 -2.38
CA THR A 96 -12.60 6.27 -2.95
C THR A 96 -11.40 7.16 -2.64
N ALA A 97 -11.55 8.49 -2.67
CA ALA A 97 -10.50 9.43 -2.26
C ALA A 97 -10.17 9.31 -0.75
N GLU A 98 -11.18 9.09 0.11
CA GLU A 98 -10.97 8.79 1.54
C GLU A 98 -10.12 7.54 1.71
N ARG A 99 -10.47 6.45 1.01
CA ARG A 99 -9.70 5.20 1.07
C ARG A 99 -8.26 5.35 0.57
N LEU A 100 -8.06 6.06 -0.54
CA LEU A 100 -6.72 6.34 -1.06
C LEU A 100 -5.93 7.22 -0.08
N SER A 101 -6.57 8.17 0.60
CA SER A 101 -5.93 8.95 1.67
C SER A 101 -5.52 8.05 2.84
N ASP A 102 -6.39 7.16 3.31
CA ASP A 102 -6.11 6.22 4.41
C ASP A 102 -4.89 5.32 4.07
N LEU A 103 -4.72 4.96 2.80
CA LEU A 103 -3.57 4.16 2.36
C LEU A 103 -2.22 4.89 2.54
N VAL A 104 -2.19 6.22 2.57
CA VAL A 104 -0.95 6.95 2.88
C VAL A 104 -0.53 6.68 4.32
N ASP A 105 -1.47 6.71 5.26
CA ASP A 105 -1.21 6.41 6.67
C ASP A 105 -0.80 4.93 6.85
N ASP A 106 -1.38 4.01 6.09
CA ASP A 106 -1.00 2.60 6.10
C ASP A 106 0.44 2.38 5.62
N LEU A 107 0.87 3.07 4.56
CA LEU A 107 2.26 3.05 4.11
C LEU A 107 3.19 3.58 5.20
N HIS A 108 2.87 4.72 5.80
CA HIS A 108 3.68 5.31 6.87
C HIS A 108 3.78 4.39 8.08
N ALA A 109 2.69 3.73 8.46
CA ALA A 109 2.68 2.78 9.57
C ALA A 109 3.62 1.59 9.31
N VAL A 110 3.60 1.02 8.10
CA VAL A 110 4.49 -0.09 7.72
C VAL A 110 5.95 0.35 7.72
N LEU A 111 6.24 1.51 7.12
CA LEU A 111 7.59 2.06 7.07
C LEU A 111 8.13 2.43 8.46
N SER A 112 7.31 3.00 9.33
CA SER A 112 7.69 3.31 10.71
C SER A 112 7.89 2.05 11.55
N ALA A 113 7.05 1.02 11.39
CA ALA A 113 7.24 -0.26 12.06
C ALA A 113 8.51 -0.98 11.57
N HIS A 114 8.84 -0.84 10.28
CA HIS A 114 10.11 -1.33 9.74
C HIS A 114 11.30 -0.64 10.41
N ASP A 115 11.32 0.70 10.50
CA ASP A 115 12.43 1.44 11.12
C ASP A 115 12.63 0.98 12.58
N ALA A 116 11.55 0.95 13.36
CA ALA A 116 11.62 0.53 14.76
C ALA A 116 12.14 -0.90 14.92
N LEU A 117 11.76 -1.81 14.02
CA LEU A 117 12.24 -3.19 14.03
C LEU A 117 13.70 -3.30 13.58
N VAL A 118 14.13 -2.52 12.59
CA VAL A 118 15.53 -2.45 12.16
C VAL A 118 16.41 -1.93 13.31
N ASP A 119 16.00 -0.86 13.98
CA ASP A 119 16.75 -0.27 15.09
C ASP A 119 16.92 -1.28 16.22
N ALA A 120 15.81 -1.88 16.69
CA ALA A 120 15.86 -2.90 17.75
C ALA A 120 16.69 -4.13 17.35
N ALA A 121 16.61 -4.56 16.09
CA ALA A 121 17.36 -5.70 15.60
C ALA A 121 18.86 -5.41 15.49
N VAL A 122 19.23 -4.18 15.11
CA VAL A 122 20.63 -3.72 15.08
C VAL A 122 21.18 -3.64 16.50
N GLU A 123 20.45 -3.04 17.43
CA GLU A 123 20.83 -2.97 18.85
C GLU A 123 21.07 -4.37 19.45
N HIS A 124 20.19 -5.33 19.14
CA HIS A 124 20.36 -6.71 19.60
C HIS A 124 21.64 -7.36 19.04
N VAL A 125 21.95 -7.18 17.76
CA VAL A 125 23.17 -7.70 17.15
C VAL A 125 24.42 -7.04 17.75
N GLU A 126 24.37 -5.73 18.02
CA GLU A 126 25.49 -5.02 18.66
C GLU A 126 25.74 -5.45 20.10
N ALA A 127 24.69 -5.88 20.81
CA ALA A 127 24.79 -6.41 22.17
C ALA A 127 25.31 -7.85 22.23
N THR A 128 25.06 -8.66 21.18
CA THR A 128 25.31 -10.11 21.20
C THR A 128 26.54 -10.53 20.39
N GLU A 129 27.01 -9.69 19.47
CA GLU A 129 28.09 -10.02 18.53
C GLU A 129 29.20 -8.97 18.59
N SER A 130 30.42 -9.36 18.23
CA SER A 130 31.57 -8.44 18.22
C SER A 130 32.39 -8.53 16.93
N GLY A 131 33.12 -7.47 16.60
CA GLY A 131 34.01 -7.43 15.44
C GLY A 131 33.30 -7.50 14.07
N ASP A 132 33.97 -8.10 13.08
CA ASP A 132 33.47 -8.21 11.70
C ASP A 132 32.16 -9.01 11.58
N ASP A 133 31.94 -9.96 12.50
CA ASP A 133 30.71 -10.76 12.53
C ASP A 133 29.48 -9.92 12.91
N SER A 134 29.65 -8.95 13.81
CA SER A 134 28.59 -7.99 14.16
C SER A 134 28.19 -7.13 12.96
N ARG A 135 29.17 -6.65 12.18
CA ARG A 135 28.88 -5.88 10.96
C ARG A 135 28.13 -6.70 9.92
N ARG A 136 28.60 -7.92 9.62
CA ARG A 136 27.95 -8.81 8.64
C ARG A 136 26.53 -9.18 9.05
N LYS A 137 26.30 -9.49 10.34
CA LYS A 137 24.97 -9.81 10.87
C LYS A 137 24.02 -8.61 10.80
N ARG A 138 24.49 -7.40 11.13
CA ARG A 138 23.68 -6.16 10.97
C ARG A 138 23.26 -5.95 9.53
N GLU A 139 24.18 -6.07 8.58
CA GLU A 139 23.89 -5.92 7.16
C GLU A 139 22.88 -6.98 6.68
N ALA A 140 23.05 -8.24 7.11
CA ALA A 140 22.15 -9.34 6.76
C ALA A 140 20.72 -9.14 7.31
N VAL A 141 20.58 -8.73 8.57
CA VAL A 141 19.27 -8.46 9.20
C VAL A 141 18.57 -7.28 8.53
N ARG A 142 19.30 -6.20 8.24
CA ARG A 142 18.76 -5.05 7.50
C ARG A 142 18.26 -5.45 6.12
N ALA A 143 19.07 -6.20 5.36
CA ALA A 143 18.67 -6.68 4.03
C ALA A 143 17.41 -7.56 4.10
N LYS A 144 17.32 -8.45 5.10
CA LYS A 144 16.16 -9.32 5.29
C LYS A 144 14.89 -8.53 5.63
N LEU A 145 14.99 -7.54 6.51
CA LEU A 145 13.87 -6.67 6.87
C LEU A 145 13.44 -5.76 5.71
N LEU A 146 14.39 -5.30 4.88
CA LEU A 146 14.09 -4.55 3.67
C LEU A 146 13.33 -5.39 2.66
N ASP A 147 13.74 -6.64 2.45
CA ASP A 147 13.06 -7.62 1.60
C ASP A 147 11.62 -7.90 2.08
N CYS A 148 11.41 -8.07 3.40
CA CYS A 148 10.08 -8.20 3.98
C CYS A 148 9.21 -6.96 3.69
N THR A 149 9.77 -5.77 3.86
CA THR A 149 9.06 -4.50 3.62
C THR A 149 8.79 -4.26 2.14
N ASP A 150 9.70 -4.64 1.26
CA ASP A 150 9.49 -4.60 -0.19
C ASP A 150 8.28 -5.46 -0.58
N ARG A 151 8.21 -6.70 -0.08
CA ARG A 151 7.03 -7.58 -0.28
C ARG A 151 5.74 -6.99 0.29
N ALA A 152 5.81 -6.36 1.46
CA ALA A 152 4.64 -5.73 2.08
C ALA A 152 4.12 -4.54 1.26
N VAL A 153 5.03 -3.69 0.79
CA VAL A 153 4.69 -2.53 -0.04
C VAL A 153 4.20 -2.97 -1.41
N SER A 154 4.87 -3.91 -2.07
CA SER A 154 4.53 -4.37 -3.41
C SER A 154 3.29 -5.25 -3.47
N GLY A 155 3.28 -6.32 -2.68
CA GLY A 155 2.22 -7.33 -2.71
C GLY A 155 1.01 -7.00 -1.85
N GLY A 156 1.10 -6.01 -0.95
CA GLY A 156 -0.02 -5.62 -0.07
C GLY A 156 -0.50 -4.20 -0.34
N TRP A 157 0.32 -3.21 0.03
CA TRP A 157 -0.08 -1.81 -0.04
C TRP A 157 -0.38 -1.35 -1.48
N TYR A 158 0.55 -1.56 -2.41
CA TYR A 158 0.38 -1.14 -3.82
C TYR A 158 -0.77 -1.89 -4.50
N ALA A 159 -0.91 -3.19 -4.27
CA ALA A 159 -2.04 -3.99 -4.73
C ALA A 159 -3.41 -3.43 -4.26
N THR A 160 -3.44 -2.83 -3.08
CA THR A 160 -4.64 -2.16 -2.54
C THR A 160 -4.91 -0.84 -3.27
N VAL A 161 -3.87 -0.05 -3.56
CA VAL A 161 -3.98 1.17 -4.40
C VAL A 161 -4.54 0.81 -5.78
N GLU A 162 -4.01 -0.23 -6.42
CA GLU A 162 -4.48 -0.71 -7.72
C GLU A 162 -5.97 -1.09 -7.69
N SER A 163 -6.41 -1.80 -6.64
CA SER A 163 -7.82 -2.20 -6.50
C SER A 163 -8.77 -1.00 -6.42
N TYR A 164 -8.40 0.05 -5.66
CA TYR A 164 -9.19 1.29 -5.65
C TYR A 164 -9.11 2.06 -6.96
N TYR A 165 -7.96 2.06 -7.64
CA TYR A 165 -7.85 2.63 -8.97
C TYR A 165 -8.79 1.93 -9.97
N TYR A 166 -8.79 0.60 -10.03
CA TYR A 166 -9.68 -0.15 -10.92
C TYR A 166 -11.16 -0.01 -10.58
N SER A 167 -11.50 0.32 -9.33
CA SER A 167 -12.87 0.65 -8.95
C SER A 167 -13.37 1.96 -9.59
N LEU A 168 -12.46 2.89 -9.93
CA LEU A 168 -12.80 4.17 -10.57
C LEU A 168 -13.06 4.02 -12.08
N SER A 169 -12.54 2.97 -12.71
CA SER A 169 -12.68 2.70 -14.15
C SER A 169 -13.19 1.28 -14.43
N PRO A 170 -14.37 0.87 -13.91
CA PRO A 170 -14.82 -0.51 -13.95
C PRO A 170 -15.25 -1.02 -15.36
N GLY A 171 -15.05 -0.23 -16.43
CA GLY A 171 -15.50 -0.55 -17.79
C GLY A 171 -14.52 -0.23 -18.94
N GLU A 172 -13.32 0.28 -18.68
CA GLU A 172 -12.31 0.49 -19.74
C GLU A 172 -11.42 -0.74 -20.00
N LEU A 173 -11.40 -1.69 -19.06
CA LEU A 173 -10.61 -2.91 -19.13
C LEU A 173 -11.43 -4.18 -19.40
N VAL A 174 -12.76 -4.05 -19.46
CA VAL A 174 -13.66 -5.12 -19.89
C VAL A 174 -14.10 -4.79 -21.30
N ALA A 175 -13.43 -5.38 -22.28
CA ALA A 175 -13.96 -5.48 -23.64
C ALA A 175 -15.19 -6.41 -23.62
N GLU A 176 -16.30 -5.92 -23.10
CA GLU A 176 -17.60 -6.59 -23.25
C GLU A 176 -18.35 -5.96 -24.41
N ASP A 177 -18.39 -6.76 -25.46
CA ASP A 177 -19.29 -6.74 -26.59
C ASP A 177 -19.26 -5.52 -27.51
N ARG A 178 -18.60 -5.79 -28.65
CA ARG A 178 -18.86 -5.27 -29.98
C ARG A 178 -20.31 -4.77 -30.14
N GLU A 179 -20.55 -3.49 -29.86
CA GLU A 179 -21.45 -2.57 -30.59
C GLU A 179 -21.79 -1.27 -29.84
N ARG A 180 -20.88 -0.66 -29.08
CA ARG A 180 -21.04 0.76 -28.69
C ARG A 180 -19.76 1.58 -28.87
N ARG A 181 -19.27 1.61 -30.12
CA ARG A 181 -18.45 2.73 -30.60
C ARG A 181 -19.33 3.98 -30.57
N LYS A 182 -18.89 5.00 -29.82
CA LYS A 182 -19.48 6.35 -29.69
C LYS A 182 -20.41 6.52 -28.49
N GLN A 183 -19.80 6.72 -27.32
CA GLN A 183 -20.05 7.90 -26.49
C GLN A 183 -18.94 7.98 -25.45
N ARG A 184 -17.75 8.39 -25.91
CA ARG A 184 -16.72 8.94 -25.03
C ARG A 184 -17.26 10.24 -24.47
N ILE A 185 -17.35 10.34 -23.15
CA ILE A 185 -17.37 11.64 -22.49
C ILE A 185 -15.89 11.93 -22.20
N GLU A 186 -15.31 12.83 -22.99
CA GLU A 186 -14.04 13.48 -22.64
C GLU A 186 -14.13 13.95 -21.18
N GLY A 187 -13.22 13.46 -20.32
CA GLY A 187 -13.18 13.78 -18.89
C GLY A 187 -13.51 12.62 -17.92
N THR A 188 -13.72 11.40 -18.41
CA THR A 188 -13.95 10.20 -17.57
C THR A 188 -12.76 9.23 -17.47
N GLU A 189 -11.81 9.32 -18.41
CA GLU A 189 -10.49 8.67 -18.35
C GLU A 189 -9.50 9.44 -17.46
N GLU A 190 -9.76 10.72 -17.20
CA GLU A 190 -8.89 11.52 -16.36
C GLU A 190 -9.31 11.41 -14.90
N SER A 191 -8.45 10.75 -14.14
CA SER A 191 -7.97 11.14 -12.81
C SER A 191 -8.23 12.58 -12.33
N ARG A 192 -8.63 13.57 -13.16
CA ARG A 192 -8.95 14.94 -12.80
C ARG A 192 -9.96 15.07 -11.64
N GLY A 193 -11.06 14.32 -11.63
CA GLY A 193 -12.04 14.40 -10.52
C GLY A 193 -11.49 13.88 -9.19
N ILE A 194 -10.72 12.79 -9.22
CA ILE A 194 -10.07 12.22 -8.03
C ILE A 194 -8.83 13.04 -7.63
N ARG A 195 -8.06 13.56 -8.59
CA ARG A 195 -6.93 14.48 -8.41
C ARG A 195 -7.40 15.79 -7.77
N GLU A 196 -8.53 16.34 -8.20
CA GLU A 196 -9.15 17.52 -7.60
C GLU A 196 -9.63 17.25 -6.18
N LEU A 197 -10.24 16.07 -5.94
CA LEU A 197 -10.60 15.65 -4.58
C LEU A 197 -9.36 15.51 -3.71
N LEU A 198 -8.38 14.71 -4.11
CA LEU A 198 -7.11 14.52 -3.39
C LEU A 198 -6.25 15.79 -3.30
N GLY A 199 -6.54 16.80 -4.11
CA GLY A 199 -5.96 18.13 -4.00
C GLY A 199 -6.53 18.95 -2.83
N LYS A 200 -7.63 18.51 -2.21
CA LYS A 200 -8.25 19.22 -1.08
C LYS A 200 -7.49 18.95 0.22
N PRO A 201 -7.47 19.91 1.17
CA PRO A 201 -6.66 19.81 2.39
C PRO A 201 -6.97 18.63 3.32
N HIS A 202 -8.16 18.04 3.25
CA HIS A 202 -8.58 16.93 4.10
C HIS A 202 -8.18 15.55 3.55
N PHE A 203 -7.65 15.49 2.33
CA PHE A 203 -7.14 14.25 1.76
C PHE A 203 -5.62 14.28 1.74
N GLN A 204 -5.02 13.17 2.16
CA GLN A 204 -3.59 12.94 2.02
C GLN A 204 -3.27 12.43 0.61
N ARG A 205 -2.08 12.80 0.16
CA ARG A 205 -1.45 12.30 -1.07
C ARG A 205 -0.05 11.83 -0.73
N LEU A 206 0.47 10.92 -1.53
CA LEU A 206 1.86 10.46 -1.39
C LEU A 206 2.81 11.63 -1.56
N ALA A 207 3.62 11.90 -0.55
CA ALA A 207 4.64 12.92 -0.66
C ALA A 207 5.81 12.40 -1.50
N GLU A 208 6.59 13.31 -2.08
CA GLU A 208 7.78 12.92 -2.85
C GLU A 208 8.80 12.15 -1.99
N ARG A 209 8.89 12.46 -0.70
CA ARG A 209 9.69 11.70 0.27
C ARG A 209 9.26 10.23 0.37
N ASP A 210 7.95 9.95 0.24
CA ASP A 210 7.40 8.61 0.34
C ASP A 210 7.80 7.80 -0.90
N LEU A 211 7.71 8.41 -2.08
CA LEU A 211 8.22 7.82 -3.33
C LEU A 211 9.72 7.56 -3.28
N ARG A 212 10.51 8.51 -2.79
CA ARG A 212 11.96 8.32 -2.62
C ARG A 212 12.25 7.15 -1.69
N ARG A 213 11.45 6.99 -0.65
CA ARG A 213 11.59 5.90 0.32
C ARG A 213 11.22 4.55 -0.29
N ILE A 214 10.12 4.45 -1.04
CA ILE A 214 9.77 3.24 -1.81
C ILE A 214 10.89 2.90 -2.81
N ARG A 215 11.41 3.90 -3.53
CA ARG A 215 12.52 3.71 -4.46
C ARG A 215 13.79 3.20 -3.78
N HIS A 216 14.08 3.67 -2.57
CA HIS A 216 15.20 3.17 -1.78
C HIS A 216 15.00 1.70 -1.41
N VAL A 217 13.82 1.34 -0.88
CA VAL A 217 13.49 -0.06 -0.57
C VAL A 217 13.64 -0.96 -1.80
N ASN A 218 13.04 -0.60 -2.95
CA ASN A 218 13.16 -1.37 -4.19
C ASN A 218 14.61 -1.48 -4.72
N ARG A 219 15.46 -0.48 -4.43
CA ARG A 219 16.87 -0.48 -4.87
C ARG A 219 17.72 -1.39 -4.00
N GLU A 220 17.54 -1.33 -2.68
CA GLU A 220 18.32 -2.13 -1.73
C GLU A 220 17.84 -3.58 -1.66
N SER A 221 16.55 -3.82 -1.96
CA SER A 221 15.98 -5.15 -2.06
C SER A 221 15.03 -5.23 -3.27
N PRO A 222 15.55 -5.51 -4.48
CA PRO A 222 14.71 -5.66 -5.65
C PRO A 222 13.91 -6.96 -5.52
N GLY A 223 12.68 -6.87 -5.01
CA GLY A 223 11.74 -7.99 -5.00
C GLY A 223 11.15 -8.27 -6.39
N SER A 224 10.02 -8.97 -6.40
CA SER A 224 9.33 -9.36 -7.64
C SER A 224 8.87 -8.18 -8.49
N ASP A 225 8.72 -7.00 -7.88
CA ASP A 225 8.28 -5.78 -8.57
C ASP A 225 9.10 -4.54 -8.19
N SER A 226 10.33 -4.48 -8.71
CA SER A 226 11.31 -3.43 -8.45
C SER A 226 10.98 -2.05 -9.04
N ARG A 227 9.84 -1.89 -9.73
CA ARG A 227 9.49 -0.67 -10.48
C ARG A 227 8.19 0.00 -10.03
N ILE A 228 7.65 -0.37 -8.86
CA ILE A 228 6.45 0.26 -8.29
C ILE A 228 6.61 1.78 -8.18
N TRP A 229 7.74 2.26 -7.68
CA TRP A 229 8.00 3.71 -7.58
C TRP A 229 7.86 4.41 -8.94
N LYS A 230 8.28 3.74 -10.02
CA LYS A 230 8.22 4.29 -11.38
C LYS A 230 6.78 4.29 -11.90
N ARG A 231 6.02 3.21 -11.70
CA ARG A 231 4.59 3.20 -12.06
C ARG A 231 3.80 4.21 -11.26
N LEU A 232 4.05 4.35 -9.97
CA LEU A 232 3.44 5.40 -9.15
C LEU A 232 3.71 6.80 -9.70
N PHE A 233 4.93 7.02 -10.21
CA PHE A 233 5.30 8.29 -10.83
C PHE A 233 4.68 8.50 -12.21
N ASP A 234 4.70 7.48 -13.07
CA ASP A 234 4.27 7.59 -14.47
C ASP A 234 2.74 7.51 -14.60
N GLU A 235 2.11 6.50 -13.98
CA GLU A 235 0.70 6.14 -14.14
C GLU A 235 -0.19 6.75 -13.03
N TYR A 236 0.32 6.86 -11.80
CA TYR A 236 -0.44 7.32 -10.63
C TYR A 236 -0.02 8.73 -10.17
N ASN A 237 0.47 9.58 -11.07
CA ASN A 237 0.93 10.94 -10.75
C ASN A 237 -0.12 11.81 -10.05
N TRP A 238 -1.40 11.48 -10.20
CA TRP A 238 -2.53 12.15 -9.58
C TRP A 238 -2.62 11.88 -8.07
N TYR A 239 -2.06 10.77 -7.60
CA TYR A 239 -1.98 10.38 -6.19
C TYR A 239 -0.77 11.02 -5.49
N LEU A 240 0.15 11.62 -6.26
CA LEU A 240 1.31 12.32 -5.73
C LEU A 240 0.95 13.74 -5.30
N GLY A 241 1.38 14.09 -4.10
CA GLY A 241 1.39 15.46 -3.60
C GLY A 241 2.52 16.21 -4.28
N ARG A 242 2.19 17.22 -5.09
CA ARG A 242 3.16 18.26 -5.40
C ARG A 242 3.41 19.02 -4.10
N GLU A 243 4.67 19.12 -3.67
CA GLU A 243 5.03 20.02 -2.56
C GLU A 243 4.40 21.38 -2.81
N ARG A 244 3.75 21.91 -1.77
CA ARG A 244 2.83 23.04 -1.82
C ARG A 244 3.33 24.14 -2.77
N ASP A 245 2.46 24.55 -3.68
CA ASP A 245 2.47 25.91 -4.20
C ASP A 245 2.60 26.87 -3.01
N PRO A 246 3.61 27.75 -2.95
CA PRO A 246 3.82 28.69 -1.86
C PRO A 246 2.70 29.72 -1.68
N SER A 247 1.66 29.69 -2.53
CA SER A 247 0.51 30.60 -2.50
C SER A 247 -0.39 30.43 -1.27
N VAL A 248 -0.36 29.28 -0.57
CA VAL A 248 -1.18 29.06 0.65
C VAL A 248 -0.49 29.62 1.91
N ALA A 249 0.84 29.67 1.95
CA ALA A 249 1.57 30.25 3.10
C ALA A 249 1.43 31.78 3.17
N ALA A 250 1.19 32.45 2.04
CA ALA A 250 1.00 33.90 1.99
C ALA A 250 -0.40 34.36 2.47
N GLY A 251 -1.41 33.48 2.42
CA GLY A 251 -2.81 33.82 2.75
C GLY A 251 -3.14 33.82 4.25
N GLU A 252 -2.34 33.14 5.07
CA GLU A 252 -2.49 33.17 6.54
C GLU A 252 -1.68 34.31 7.17
N ALA A 253 -0.52 34.66 6.60
CA ALA A 253 0.30 35.77 7.09
C ALA A 253 -0.32 37.16 6.83
N SER A 254 -1.23 37.28 5.85
CA SER A 254 -1.93 38.55 5.55
C SER A 254 -3.21 38.75 6.36
N LYS A 255 -3.66 37.75 7.13
CA LYS A 255 -4.86 37.86 7.99
C LYS A 255 -4.55 38.15 9.46
N SER A 256 -3.27 38.21 9.85
CA SER A 256 -2.84 38.57 11.21
C SER A 256 -2.39 40.03 11.37
N LYS A 257 -2.70 40.89 10.40
CA LYS A 257 -2.55 42.35 10.50
C LYS A 257 -3.82 43.01 9.96
N GLY A 258 -4.84 43.06 10.81
CA GLY A 258 -6.07 43.82 10.62
C GLY A 258 -6.64 44.15 11.99
#